data_AF-A0A972BQZ0-F1
#
_entry.id   AF-A0A972BQZ0-F1
#
_cell.length_a   1.000
_cell.length_b   1.000
_cell.length_c   1.000
_cell.angle_alpha   90.00
_cell.angle_beta   90.00
_cell.angle_gamma   90.00
#
_symmetry.space_group_name_H-M   'P 1'
#
loop_
_entity.id
_entity.type
_entity.pdbx_description
1 polymer ?
#
loop_
_entity_poly.entity_id
_entity_poly.type
_entity_poly.pdbx_seq_one_letter_code
_entity_poly.pdbx_strand_id
1 'polypeptide(L)'
;MKQTWMTAVTALMIIFVSCWALAADPAPDNADVETSALSSFLQSKTQEMETLQLDAQALQERAEQLSASFAPAMERTRNGLKMLEVMARMVKTNPYDMRVALAEAKYWQLSLAKEYLPLENLTKELDLKIETIQTLQDDLERKWSTSLDTHLRHDVQAIHKNVGTLRTSFREMQKQLSATAAQVTEVQARLTEWVTAFETQLPQIWKAEFLDGRKFRLFPADGVDVRKEVADWYGNVKTFLTNRYTWSPGETGDWIGTFFFFWLPFVLVGVFSYRFLASVFTNANAGGRLTSGFGIVCLSMALSLLAAFLSGGVKQTSVLLFATHVLMLLGVQALAWVFRNVRGVLKHKAHQPLLPVVFLSTSVALIDLLRLPGWLENQIWISLLVLSSLFFGMVQPELRYERAVRSIHPYILAVLVAVAVLGWGNLAGLASMLWGVLALGMQWALGATSVL
;
A
#
# COMPACT_ATOMS: atom_id res chain seq x y z
N MET A 1 61.41 -58.50 -11.46
CA MET A 1 61.38 -58.57 -9.97
C MET A 1 62.54 -57.79 -9.33
N LYS A 2 62.71 -56.51 -9.67
CA LYS A 2 63.76 -55.63 -9.08
C LYS A 2 63.19 -54.37 -8.41
N GLN A 3 61.87 -54.23 -8.37
CA GLN A 3 61.21 -52.99 -7.93
C GLN A 3 60.59 -53.10 -6.52
N THR A 4 60.53 -54.30 -5.94
CA THR A 4 60.08 -54.54 -4.55
C THR A 4 61.21 -54.45 -3.52
N TRP A 5 62.47 -54.47 -3.96
CA TRP A 5 63.62 -54.35 -3.04
C TRP A 5 63.97 -52.90 -2.71
N MET A 6 63.73 -51.93 -3.60
CA MET A 6 64.01 -50.51 -3.31
C MET A 6 63.02 -49.90 -2.30
N THR A 7 61.78 -50.38 -2.22
CA THR A 7 60.78 -49.90 -1.26
C THR A 7 61.01 -50.42 0.16
N ALA A 8 61.65 -51.59 0.31
CA ALA A 8 62.01 -52.13 1.62
C ALA A 8 63.21 -51.40 2.24
N VAL A 9 64.17 -50.97 1.40
CA VAL A 9 65.36 -50.23 1.87
C VAL A 9 65.03 -48.78 2.25
N THR A 10 64.10 -48.11 1.54
CA THR A 10 63.64 -46.77 1.93
C THR A 10 62.78 -46.78 3.19
N ALA A 11 61.96 -47.82 3.42
CA ALA A 11 61.21 -47.98 4.66
C ALA A 11 62.12 -48.22 5.87
N LEU A 12 63.20 -49.01 5.71
CA LEU A 12 64.18 -49.25 6.77
C LEU A 12 65.04 -48.02 7.08
N MET A 13 65.37 -47.20 6.07
CA MET A 13 66.09 -45.92 6.28
C MET A 13 65.23 -44.88 7.00
N ILE A 14 63.92 -44.82 6.77
CA ILE A 14 63.02 -43.90 7.50
C ILE A 14 62.88 -44.32 8.98
N ILE A 15 62.86 -45.63 9.26
CA ILE A 15 62.85 -46.15 10.64
C ILE A 15 64.21 -45.92 11.32
N PHE A 16 65.33 -46.02 10.60
CA PHE A 16 66.66 -45.76 11.17
C PHE A 16 66.92 -44.27 11.43
N VAL A 17 66.40 -43.37 10.60
CA VAL A 17 66.50 -41.91 10.79
C VAL A 17 65.56 -41.42 11.91
N SER A 18 64.44 -42.10 12.16
CA SER A 18 63.57 -41.81 13.32
C SER A 18 64.07 -42.41 14.64
N CYS A 19 65.02 -43.36 14.60
CA CYS A 19 65.67 -43.89 15.81
C CYS A 19 66.97 -43.16 16.23
N TRP A 20 67.47 -42.19 15.46
CA TRP A 20 68.71 -41.45 15.76
C TRP A 20 68.52 -39.95 16.09
N ALA A 21 67.28 -39.49 16.24
CA ALA A 21 66.95 -38.21 16.88
C ALA A 21 66.57 -38.38 18.37
N LEU A 22 67.17 -39.38 19.02
CA LEU A 22 67.18 -39.53 20.48
C LEU A 22 68.55 -39.06 21.01
N ALA A 23 68.90 -37.80 20.71
CA ALA A 23 69.92 -37.08 21.46
C ALA A 23 69.18 -36.26 22.52
N ALA A 24 69.52 -36.51 23.77
CA ALA A 24 68.91 -35.92 24.95
C ALA A 24 68.97 -34.39 24.91
N ASP A 25 67.88 -33.75 24.51
CA ASP A 25 67.48 -32.49 25.13
C ASP A 25 66.87 -32.82 26.49
N PRO A 26 67.17 -32.03 27.55
CA PRO A 26 66.49 -32.21 28.82
C PRO A 26 64.99 -32.09 28.56
N ALA A 27 64.22 -33.11 28.98
CA ALA A 27 62.77 -33.06 28.94
C ALA A 27 62.35 -31.73 29.60
N PRO A 28 61.65 -30.82 28.90
CA PRO A 28 60.95 -29.77 29.61
C PRO A 28 59.99 -30.50 30.55
N ASP A 29 59.97 -30.11 31.82
CA ASP A 29 59.03 -30.64 32.79
C ASP A 29 57.64 -30.67 32.13
N ASN A 30 56.98 -31.83 32.07
CA ASN A 30 55.65 -31.95 31.44
C ASN A 30 54.63 -31.00 32.09
N ALA A 31 54.90 -30.55 33.32
CA ALA A 31 54.17 -29.49 34.01
C ALA A 31 54.29 -28.11 33.33
N ASP A 32 55.42 -27.77 32.72
CA ASP A 32 55.65 -26.47 32.06
C ASP A 32 54.96 -26.39 30.68
N VAL A 33 54.84 -27.52 29.97
CA VAL A 33 54.11 -27.60 28.69
C VAL A 33 52.59 -27.59 28.91
N GLU A 34 52.09 -28.30 29.93
CA GLU A 34 50.68 -28.27 30.30
C GLU A 34 50.25 -26.88 30.82
N THR A 35 51.08 -26.21 31.63
CA THR A 35 50.79 -24.84 32.12
C THR A 35 50.87 -23.79 31.01
N SER A 36 51.76 -23.95 30.03
CA SER A 36 51.84 -23.10 28.82
C SER A 36 50.62 -23.26 27.88
N ALA A 37 50.20 -24.50 27.62
CA ALA A 37 49.00 -24.79 26.82
C ALA A 37 47.71 -24.31 27.50
N LEU A 38 47.65 -24.40 28.83
CA LEU A 38 46.51 -23.95 29.62
C LEU A 38 46.45 -22.42 29.72
N SER A 39 47.59 -21.75 29.90
CA SER A 39 47.64 -20.28 29.93
C SER A 39 47.30 -19.64 28.57
N SER A 40 47.78 -20.20 27.46
CA SER A 40 47.39 -19.75 26.11
C SER A 40 45.89 -19.97 25.81
N PHE A 41 45.31 -21.08 26.29
CA PHE A 41 43.87 -21.30 26.24
C PHE A 41 43.10 -20.26 27.06
N LEU A 42 43.53 -19.96 28.29
CA LEU A 42 42.89 -18.94 29.12
C LEU A 42 43.01 -17.55 28.53
N GLN A 43 44.15 -17.22 27.93
CA GLN A 43 44.33 -15.94 27.23
C GLN A 43 43.39 -15.85 26.02
N SER A 44 43.27 -16.91 25.22
CA SER A 44 42.31 -16.98 24.12
C SER A 44 40.87 -16.87 24.59
N LYS A 45 40.49 -17.51 25.70
CA LYS A 45 39.13 -17.44 26.26
C LYS A 45 38.82 -16.10 26.92
N THR A 46 39.82 -15.45 27.50
CA THR A 46 39.70 -14.07 28.01
C THR A 46 39.49 -13.09 26.87
N GLN A 47 40.21 -13.27 25.75
CA GLN A 47 40.02 -12.46 24.55
C GLN A 47 38.65 -12.70 23.89
N GLU A 48 38.24 -13.96 23.75
CA GLU A 48 36.89 -14.33 23.27
C GLU A 48 35.80 -13.70 24.17
N MET A 49 36.03 -13.70 25.48
CA MET A 49 35.14 -13.06 26.45
C MET A 49 35.06 -11.55 26.29
N GLU A 50 36.20 -10.87 26.14
CA GLU A 50 36.23 -9.42 25.92
C GLU A 50 35.48 -9.05 24.63
N THR A 51 35.64 -9.84 23.56
CA THR A 51 34.88 -9.63 22.32
C THR A 51 33.39 -9.84 22.51
N LEU A 52 32.98 -10.86 23.27
CA LEU A 52 31.57 -11.10 23.59
C LEU A 52 30.98 -10.01 24.49
N GLN A 53 31.79 -9.43 25.37
CA GLN A 53 31.36 -8.33 26.23
C GLN A 53 31.16 -7.03 25.45
N LEU A 54 32.04 -6.73 24.50
CA LEU A 54 31.87 -5.61 23.57
C LEU A 54 30.65 -5.82 22.67
N ASP A 55 30.48 -7.03 22.13
CA ASP A 55 29.30 -7.38 21.32
C ASP A 55 28.01 -7.29 22.15
N ALA A 56 28.03 -7.68 23.42
CA ALA A 56 26.88 -7.56 24.31
C ALA A 56 26.47 -6.10 24.55
N GLN A 57 27.45 -5.20 24.74
CA GLN A 57 27.18 -3.76 24.88
C GLN A 57 26.61 -3.19 23.58
N ALA A 58 27.20 -3.53 22.44
CA ALA A 58 26.70 -3.08 21.13
C ALA A 58 25.30 -3.61 20.81
N LEU A 59 25.01 -4.88 21.16
CA LEU A 59 23.69 -5.48 21.00
C LEU A 59 22.65 -4.86 21.94
N GLN A 60 23.05 -4.53 23.17
CA GLN A 60 22.18 -3.86 24.12
C GLN A 60 21.82 -2.44 23.65
N GLU A 61 22.80 -1.65 23.21
CA GLU A 61 22.54 -0.32 22.63
C GLU A 61 21.61 -0.39 21.40
N ARG A 62 21.84 -1.37 20.51
CA ARG A 62 20.96 -1.59 19.36
C ARG A 62 19.56 -2.03 19.77
N ALA A 63 19.43 -2.89 20.78
CA ALA A 63 18.13 -3.33 21.29
C ALA A 63 17.36 -2.18 21.95
N GLU A 64 18.03 -1.32 22.71
CA GLU A 64 17.45 -0.12 23.32
C GLU A 64 17.02 0.89 22.24
N GLN A 65 17.86 1.13 21.23
CA GLN A 65 17.54 2.02 20.12
C GLN A 65 16.37 1.50 19.29
N LEU A 66 16.37 0.20 18.97
CA LEU A 66 15.29 -0.44 18.23
C LEU A 66 13.98 -0.43 19.03
N SER A 67 13.99 -0.81 20.31
CA SER A 67 12.80 -0.80 21.17
C SER A 67 12.20 0.60 21.31
N ALA A 68 13.04 1.63 21.48
CA ALA A 68 12.61 3.03 21.50
C ALA A 68 11.95 3.46 20.17
N SER A 69 12.48 3.01 19.03
CA SER A 69 11.89 3.28 17.71
C SER A 69 10.62 2.45 17.43
N PHE A 70 10.50 1.28 18.06
CA PHE A 70 9.44 0.31 17.82
C PHE A 70 8.15 0.62 18.58
N ALA A 71 8.26 1.15 19.80
CA ALA A 71 7.11 1.58 20.60
C ALA A 71 6.16 2.54 19.86
N PRO A 72 6.62 3.65 19.25
CA PRO A 72 5.74 4.56 18.51
C PRO A 72 5.23 3.98 17.19
N ALA A 73 5.97 3.05 16.57
CA ALA A 73 5.52 2.30 15.38
C ALA A 73 4.36 1.35 15.72
N MET A 74 4.49 0.60 16.81
CA MET A 74 3.44 -0.29 17.32
C MET A 74 2.20 0.47 17.77
N GLU A 75 2.37 1.62 18.41
CA GLU A 75 1.24 2.46 18.81
C GLU A 75 0.48 3.01 17.59
N ARG A 76 1.20 3.48 16.57
CA ARG A 76 0.61 3.90 15.28
C ARG A 76 -0.17 2.76 14.64
N THR A 77 0.40 1.56 14.57
CA THR A 77 -0.26 0.39 13.98
C THR A 77 -1.50 -0.03 14.78
N ARG A 78 -1.45 0.00 16.11
CA ARG A 78 -2.62 -0.29 16.97
C ARG A 78 -3.73 0.74 16.80
N ASN A 79 -3.39 2.02 16.67
CA ASN A 79 -4.37 3.07 16.40
C ASN A 79 -4.98 2.90 15.00
N GLY A 80 -4.17 2.55 14.00
CA GLY A 80 -4.63 2.16 12.67
C GLY A 80 -5.60 0.96 12.71
N LEU A 81 -5.30 -0.06 13.52
CA LEU A 81 -6.16 -1.23 13.69
C LEU A 81 -7.51 -0.89 14.34
N LYS A 82 -7.53 -0.03 15.36
CA LYS A 82 -8.78 0.48 15.94
C LYS A 82 -9.61 1.24 14.91
N MET A 83 -8.96 2.05 14.06
CA MET A 83 -9.64 2.74 12.98
C MET A 83 -10.21 1.76 11.94
N LEU A 84 -9.45 0.72 11.57
CA LEU A 84 -9.92 -0.33 10.66
C LEU A 84 -11.12 -1.09 11.23
N GLU A 85 -11.14 -1.36 12.53
CA GLU A 85 -12.29 -2.00 13.19
C GLU A 85 -13.54 -1.13 13.12
N VAL A 86 -13.37 0.18 13.36
CA VAL A 86 -14.45 1.18 13.25
C VAL A 86 -14.94 1.29 11.79
N MET A 87 -14.01 1.33 10.82
CA MET A 87 -14.34 1.32 9.39
C MET A 87 -15.08 0.04 9.02
N ALA A 88 -14.60 -1.13 9.40
CA ALA A 88 -15.24 -2.41 9.10
C ALA A 88 -16.69 -2.50 9.60
N ARG A 89 -16.99 -1.87 10.75
CA ARG A 89 -18.37 -1.79 11.26
C ARG A 89 -19.25 -0.87 10.41
N MET A 90 -18.71 0.24 9.90
CA MET A 90 -19.44 1.22 9.09
C MET A 90 -19.54 0.84 7.60
N VAL A 91 -18.61 0.05 7.08
CA VAL A 91 -18.37 -0.14 5.66
C VAL A 91 -19.14 -1.33 5.06
N LYS A 92 -19.88 -2.09 5.89
CA LYS A 92 -20.59 -3.32 5.49
C LYS A 92 -21.53 -3.19 4.28
N THR A 93 -21.86 -1.98 3.86
CA THR A 93 -22.79 -1.70 2.76
C THR A 93 -22.14 -1.07 1.53
N ASN A 94 -20.87 -0.65 1.58
CA ASN A 94 -20.24 0.09 0.47
C ASN A 94 -18.96 -0.62 -0.05
N PRO A 95 -18.97 -1.14 -1.29
CA PRO A 95 -17.82 -1.86 -1.85
C PRO A 95 -16.59 -0.95 -2.07
N TYR A 96 -16.81 0.34 -2.37
CA TYR A 96 -15.70 1.28 -2.58
C TYR A 96 -14.95 1.51 -1.27
N ASP A 97 -15.68 1.70 -0.17
CA ASP A 97 -15.09 1.99 1.13
C ASP A 97 -14.41 0.75 1.71
N MET A 98 -14.95 -0.44 1.41
CA MET A 98 -14.37 -1.73 1.80
C MET A 98 -13.05 -1.97 1.10
N ARG A 99 -12.95 -1.58 -0.18
CA ARG A 99 -11.68 -1.62 -0.92
C ARG A 99 -10.64 -0.70 -0.29
N VAL A 100 -11.03 0.48 0.18
CA VAL A 100 -10.11 1.40 0.87
C VAL A 100 -9.64 0.81 2.19
N ALA A 101 -10.56 0.27 2.99
CA ALA A 101 -10.22 -0.42 4.23
C ALA A 101 -9.28 -1.61 3.99
N LEU A 102 -9.49 -2.38 2.92
CA LEU A 102 -8.59 -3.46 2.51
C LEU A 102 -7.19 -2.95 2.13
N ALA A 103 -7.10 -1.87 1.34
CA ALA A 103 -5.83 -1.29 0.95
C ALA A 103 -5.06 -0.76 2.17
N GLU A 104 -5.76 -0.10 3.09
CA GLU A 104 -5.22 0.39 4.35
C GLU A 104 -4.72 -0.79 5.24
N ALA A 105 -5.51 -1.85 5.37
CA ALA A 105 -5.11 -3.05 6.12
C ALA A 105 -3.86 -3.71 5.53
N LYS A 106 -3.77 -3.81 4.20
CA LYS A 106 -2.56 -4.29 3.50
C LYS A 106 -1.36 -3.38 3.72
N TYR A 107 -1.57 -2.07 3.70
CA TYR A 107 -0.51 -1.09 3.98
C TYR A 107 0.04 -1.25 5.40
N TRP A 108 -0.83 -1.39 6.41
CA TRP A 108 -0.41 -1.64 7.79
C TRP A 108 0.29 -2.99 7.95
N GLN A 109 -0.19 -4.03 7.27
CA GLN A 109 0.45 -5.35 7.26
C GLN A 109 1.87 -5.29 6.68
N LEU A 110 2.05 -4.63 5.54
CA LEU A 110 3.36 -4.46 4.90
C LEU A 110 4.30 -3.56 5.71
N SER A 111 3.78 -2.46 6.26
CA SER A 111 4.55 -1.53 7.08
C SER A 111 5.03 -2.21 8.35
N LEU A 112 4.15 -2.94 9.06
CA LEU A 112 4.52 -3.70 10.25
C LEU A 112 5.56 -4.78 9.94
N ALA A 113 5.41 -5.52 8.83
CA ALA A 113 6.37 -6.52 8.41
C ALA A 113 7.76 -5.90 8.10
N LYS A 114 7.79 -4.73 7.47
CA LYS A 114 9.02 -4.00 7.17
C LYS A 114 9.70 -3.48 8.43
N GLU A 115 8.92 -2.94 9.37
CA GLU A 115 9.42 -2.41 10.65
C GLU A 115 9.86 -3.52 11.62
N TYR A 116 9.30 -4.73 11.50
CA TYR A 116 9.65 -5.89 12.33
C TYR A 116 10.93 -6.62 11.88
N LEU A 117 11.29 -6.54 10.61
CA LEU A 117 12.43 -7.27 10.04
C LEU A 117 13.78 -7.02 10.78
N PRO A 118 14.13 -5.79 11.21
CA PRO A 118 15.32 -5.55 12.03
C PRO A 118 15.26 -6.23 13.40
N LEU A 119 14.07 -6.29 14.03
CA LEU A 119 13.86 -6.92 15.33
C LEU A 119 14.03 -8.44 15.23
N GLU A 120 13.50 -9.04 14.17
CA GLU A 120 13.66 -10.47 13.89
C GLU A 120 15.14 -10.85 13.68
N ASN A 121 15.89 -10.04 12.93
CA ASN A 121 17.32 -10.24 12.71
C ASN A 121 18.12 -10.14 14.02
N LEU A 122 17.82 -9.13 14.85
CA LEU A 122 18.47 -8.95 16.15
C LEU A 122 18.16 -10.12 17.09
N THR A 123 16.93 -10.66 17.05
CA THR A 123 16.56 -11.83 17.85
C THR A 123 17.35 -13.06 17.44
N LYS A 124 17.51 -13.30 16.12
CA LYS A 124 18.35 -14.39 15.59
C LYS A 124 19.84 -14.23 15.94
N GLU A 125 20.36 -13.01 15.88
CA GLU A 125 21.74 -12.70 16.28
C GLU A 125 21.95 -12.98 17.77
N LEU A 126 20.99 -12.58 18.60
CA LEU A 126 21.01 -12.82 20.04
C LEU A 126 20.95 -14.31 20.39
N ASP A 127 20.12 -15.09 19.70
CA ASP A 127 20.02 -16.54 19.88
C ASP A 127 21.36 -17.24 19.57
N LEU A 128 22.03 -16.85 18.47
CA LEU A 128 23.37 -17.35 18.11
C LEU A 128 24.42 -17.01 19.17
N LYS A 129 24.37 -15.80 19.73
CA LYS A 129 25.30 -15.38 20.80
C LYS A 129 25.03 -16.13 22.11
N ILE A 130 23.77 -16.42 22.44
CA ILE A 130 23.41 -17.24 23.60
C ILE A 130 23.95 -18.67 23.43
N GLU A 131 23.84 -19.25 22.23
CA GLU A 131 24.41 -20.56 21.91
C GLU A 131 25.94 -20.56 22.07
N THR A 132 26.61 -19.51 21.58
CA THR A 132 28.07 -19.34 21.72
C THR A 132 28.50 -19.22 23.19
N ILE A 133 27.74 -18.49 24.01
CA ILE A 133 27.99 -18.39 25.46
C ILE A 133 27.80 -19.74 26.15
N GLN A 134 26.82 -20.53 25.68
CA GLN A 134 26.54 -21.84 26.24
C GLN A 134 27.64 -22.85 25.90
N THR A 135 28.18 -22.85 24.68
CA THR A 135 29.34 -23.68 24.32
C THR A 135 30.60 -23.26 25.08
N LEU A 136 30.82 -21.95 25.28
CA LEU A 136 31.87 -21.43 26.13
C LEU A 136 31.76 -21.91 27.58
N GLN A 137 30.55 -21.92 28.14
CA GLN A 137 30.30 -22.44 29.48
C GLN A 137 30.57 -23.94 29.57
N ASP A 138 30.12 -24.73 28.60
CA ASP A 138 30.34 -26.18 28.57
C ASP A 138 31.83 -26.52 28.44
N ASP A 139 32.60 -25.75 27.65
CA ASP A 139 34.05 -25.90 27.51
C ASP A 139 34.78 -25.56 28.82
N LEU A 140 34.35 -24.51 29.53
CA LEU A 140 34.86 -24.13 30.85
C LEU A 140 34.57 -25.21 31.90
N GLU A 141 33.35 -25.76 31.94
CA GLU A 141 32.96 -26.83 32.87
C GLU A 141 33.73 -28.13 32.63
N ARG A 142 33.92 -28.53 31.36
CA ARG A 142 34.70 -29.72 31.00
C ARG A 142 36.15 -29.61 31.47
N LYS A 143 36.79 -28.46 31.26
CA LYS A 143 38.19 -28.23 31.67
C LYS A 143 38.35 -27.98 33.18
N TRP A 144 37.33 -27.48 33.85
CA TRP A 144 37.29 -27.35 35.32
C TRP A 144 37.30 -28.69 36.05
N SER A 145 36.74 -29.74 35.43
CA SER A 145 36.72 -31.10 36.00
C SER A 145 38.10 -31.80 36.02
N THR A 146 39.09 -31.27 35.28
CA THR A 146 40.49 -31.71 35.30
C THR A 146 41.31 -30.87 36.28
N SER A 147 42.11 -31.52 37.13
CA SER A 147 42.77 -30.91 38.31
C SER A 147 43.55 -29.63 38.00
N LEU A 148 42.98 -28.48 38.38
CA LEU A 148 43.60 -27.16 38.22
C LEU A 148 44.31 -26.67 39.49
N ASP A 149 45.48 -26.09 39.25
CA ASP A 149 46.35 -25.42 40.22
C ASP A 149 45.68 -24.18 40.87
N THR A 150 46.11 -23.81 42.08
CA THR A 150 45.42 -22.82 42.94
C THR A 150 45.28 -21.43 42.32
N HIS A 151 46.26 -20.97 41.52
CA HIS A 151 46.27 -19.64 40.91
C HIS A 151 45.38 -19.57 39.66
N LEU A 152 45.38 -20.62 38.84
CA LEU A 152 44.54 -20.76 37.64
C LEU A 152 43.05 -20.92 37.99
N ARG A 153 42.77 -21.43 39.20
CA ARG A 153 41.42 -21.55 39.73
C ARG A 153 40.74 -20.18 39.91
N HIS A 154 41.48 -19.12 40.25
CA HIS A 154 40.92 -17.77 40.41
C HIS A 154 40.54 -17.14 39.07
N ASP A 155 41.41 -17.24 38.05
CA ASP A 155 41.16 -16.67 36.71
C ASP A 155 39.99 -17.37 36.00
N VAL A 156 39.93 -18.71 36.10
CA VAL A 156 38.79 -19.47 35.55
C VAL A 156 37.50 -19.18 36.30
N GLN A 157 37.54 -18.98 37.62
CA GLN A 157 36.37 -18.61 38.42
C GLN A 157 35.88 -17.19 38.10
N ALA A 158 36.79 -16.26 37.77
CA ALA A 158 36.45 -14.93 37.27
C ALA A 158 35.81 -15.00 35.87
N ILE A 159 36.37 -15.78 34.94
CA ILE A 159 35.79 -16.02 33.62
C ILE A 159 34.40 -16.64 33.76
N HIS A 160 34.23 -17.68 34.59
CA HIS A 160 32.95 -18.35 34.83
C HIS A 160 31.89 -17.38 35.39
N LYS A 161 32.26 -16.52 36.35
CA LYS A 161 31.36 -15.49 36.88
C LYS A 161 30.94 -14.49 35.80
N ASN A 162 31.88 -14.04 34.96
CA ASN A 162 31.62 -13.12 33.87
C ASN A 162 30.72 -13.77 32.78
N VAL A 163 30.93 -15.06 32.47
CA VAL A 163 30.06 -15.84 31.55
C VAL A 163 28.64 -15.89 32.11
N GLY A 164 28.51 -16.16 33.41
CA GLY A 164 27.22 -16.13 34.09
C GLY A 164 26.51 -14.78 33.97
N THR A 165 27.21 -13.67 34.18
CA THR A 165 26.63 -12.31 34.06
C THR A 165 26.23 -11.97 32.63
N LEU A 166 27.06 -12.32 31.65
CA LEU A 166 26.75 -12.13 30.22
C LEU A 166 25.52 -12.95 29.83
N ARG A 167 25.48 -14.23 30.22
CA ARG A 167 24.33 -15.11 29.99
C ARG A 167 23.04 -14.54 30.57
N THR A 168 23.07 -13.99 31.78
CA THR A 168 21.88 -13.34 32.37
C THR A 168 21.46 -12.10 31.61
N SER A 169 22.41 -11.26 31.15
CA SER A 169 22.12 -10.07 30.35
C SER A 169 21.49 -10.42 29.00
N PHE A 170 22.08 -11.36 28.27
CA PHE A 170 21.53 -11.85 27.00
C PHE A 170 20.15 -12.47 27.16
N ARG A 171 19.91 -13.25 28.23
CA ARG A 171 18.56 -13.79 28.50
C ARG A 171 17.52 -12.72 28.80
N GLU A 172 17.89 -11.66 29.52
CA GLU A 172 16.97 -10.56 29.79
C GLU A 172 16.62 -9.80 28.50
N MET A 173 17.63 -9.53 27.64
CA MET A 173 17.40 -8.98 26.30
C MET A 173 16.49 -9.90 25.46
N GLN A 174 16.73 -11.22 25.48
CA GLN A 174 15.89 -12.21 24.78
C GLN A 174 14.43 -12.14 25.25
N LYS A 175 14.22 -12.01 26.56
CA LYS A 175 12.88 -11.91 27.16
C LYS A 175 12.16 -10.63 26.72
N GLN A 176 12.85 -9.50 26.66
CA GLN A 176 12.27 -8.23 26.21
C GLN A 176 11.95 -8.24 24.71
N LEU A 177 12.85 -8.78 23.90
CA LEU A 177 12.68 -8.92 22.44
C LEU A 177 11.54 -9.89 22.12
N SER A 178 11.48 -11.05 22.78
CA SER A 178 10.41 -12.04 22.58
C SER A 178 9.04 -11.53 23.03
N ALA A 179 8.96 -10.75 24.11
CA ALA A 179 7.71 -10.09 24.52
C ALA A 179 7.23 -9.08 23.46
N THR A 180 8.16 -8.32 22.87
CA THR A 180 7.85 -7.38 21.78
C THR A 180 7.42 -8.13 20.52
N ALA A 181 8.14 -9.19 20.14
CA ALA A 181 7.79 -10.04 19.01
C ALA A 181 6.40 -10.68 19.16
N ALA A 182 6.03 -11.13 20.36
CA ALA A 182 4.70 -11.67 20.64
C ALA A 182 3.58 -10.64 20.41
N GLN A 183 3.81 -9.36 20.74
CA GLN A 183 2.84 -8.31 20.45
C GLN A 183 2.70 -8.04 18.94
N VAL A 184 3.80 -8.14 18.20
CA VAL A 184 3.81 -7.97 16.75
C VAL A 184 3.05 -9.09 16.07
N THR A 185 3.32 -10.33 16.45
CA THR A 185 2.64 -11.50 15.88
C THR A 185 1.14 -11.46 16.17
N GLU A 186 0.72 -10.99 17.35
CA GLU A 186 -0.71 -10.77 17.66
C GLU A 186 -1.34 -9.72 16.72
N VAL A 187 -0.70 -8.55 16.57
CA VAL A 187 -1.22 -7.48 15.69
C VAL A 187 -1.22 -7.93 14.23
N GLN A 188 -0.18 -8.63 13.79
CA GLN A 188 -0.06 -9.17 12.44
C GLN A 188 -1.13 -10.24 12.16
N ALA A 189 -1.43 -11.11 13.13
CA ALA A 189 -2.51 -12.09 13.03
C ALA A 189 -3.87 -11.39 12.86
N ARG A 190 -4.16 -10.38 13.68
CA ARG A 190 -5.40 -9.59 13.55
C ARG A 190 -5.48 -8.84 12.21
N LEU A 191 -4.38 -8.24 11.73
CA LEU A 191 -4.36 -7.59 10.41
C LEU A 191 -4.62 -8.61 9.30
N THR A 192 -4.05 -9.80 9.39
CA THR A 192 -4.25 -10.87 8.40
C THR A 192 -5.70 -11.37 8.41
N GLU A 193 -6.31 -11.51 9.59
CA GLU A 193 -7.74 -11.81 9.73
C GLU A 193 -8.61 -10.74 9.07
N TRP A 194 -8.31 -9.46 9.28
CA TRP A 194 -9.05 -8.37 8.63
C TRP A 194 -8.88 -8.37 7.11
N VAL A 195 -7.66 -8.55 6.61
CA VAL A 195 -7.39 -8.63 5.16
C VAL A 195 -8.18 -9.77 4.54
N THR A 196 -8.15 -10.97 5.14
CA THR A 196 -8.89 -12.14 4.64
C THR A 196 -10.40 -11.94 4.72
N ALA A 197 -10.92 -11.35 5.81
CA ALA A 197 -12.34 -11.01 5.95
C ALA A 197 -12.78 -10.01 4.87
N PHE A 198 -11.96 -8.99 4.59
CA PHE A 198 -12.24 -8.01 3.54
C PHE A 198 -12.18 -8.64 2.15
N GLU A 199 -11.16 -9.45 1.85
CA GLU A 199 -11.03 -10.11 0.53
C GLU A 199 -12.18 -11.10 0.24
N THR A 200 -12.70 -11.76 1.28
CA THR A 200 -13.82 -12.70 1.13
C THR A 200 -15.18 -12.00 1.02
N GLN A 201 -15.39 -10.91 1.76
CA GLN A 201 -16.65 -10.16 1.75
C GLN A 201 -16.77 -9.22 0.54
N LEU A 202 -15.66 -8.66 0.06
CA LEU A 202 -15.68 -7.64 -1.00
C LEU A 202 -16.40 -8.12 -2.27
N PRO A 203 -16.15 -9.33 -2.83
CA PRO A 203 -16.89 -9.83 -3.99
C PRO A 203 -18.40 -10.01 -3.71
N GLN A 204 -18.76 -10.41 -2.50
CA GLN A 204 -20.17 -10.57 -2.11
C GLN A 204 -20.87 -9.22 -2.04
N ILE A 205 -20.20 -8.19 -1.50
CA ILE A 205 -20.74 -6.82 -1.46
C ILE A 205 -20.84 -6.24 -2.87
N TRP A 206 -19.86 -6.46 -3.76
CA TRP A 206 -19.97 -6.05 -5.18
C TRP A 206 -21.16 -6.72 -5.86
N LYS A 207 -21.35 -8.03 -5.64
CA LYS A 207 -22.50 -8.75 -6.15
C LYS A 207 -23.81 -8.19 -5.59
N ALA A 208 -23.87 -7.95 -4.28
CA ALA A 208 -25.06 -7.40 -3.62
C ALA A 208 -25.38 -5.97 -4.07
N GLU A 209 -24.36 -5.19 -4.39
CA GLU A 209 -24.53 -3.80 -4.82
C GLU A 209 -25.02 -3.71 -6.27
N PHE A 210 -24.52 -4.54 -7.19
CA PHE A 210 -24.82 -4.41 -8.63
C PHE A 210 -25.76 -5.48 -9.20
N LEU A 211 -25.77 -6.68 -8.63
CA LEU A 211 -26.43 -7.86 -9.20
C LEU A 211 -27.62 -8.36 -8.36
N ASP A 212 -27.64 -8.09 -7.06
CA ASP A 212 -28.81 -8.42 -6.24
C ASP A 212 -29.92 -7.40 -6.50
N GLY A 213 -31.01 -7.88 -7.12
CA GLY A 213 -32.12 -7.04 -7.52
C GLY A 213 -32.78 -6.35 -6.33
N ARG A 214 -32.72 -5.02 -6.28
CA ARG A 214 -33.50 -4.22 -5.32
C ARG A 214 -34.87 -3.94 -5.93
N LYS A 215 -35.93 -3.94 -5.11
CA LYS A 215 -37.28 -3.59 -5.59
C LYS A 215 -37.27 -2.14 -6.10
N PHE A 216 -37.48 -1.97 -7.40
CA PHE A 216 -37.63 -0.65 -8.00
C PHE A 216 -38.88 0.03 -7.44
N ARG A 217 -38.71 1.18 -6.81
CA ARG A 217 -39.80 1.95 -6.20
C ARG A 217 -39.59 3.43 -6.48
N LEU A 218 -40.65 4.10 -6.92
CA LEU A 218 -40.68 5.55 -7.11
C LEU A 218 -41.19 6.28 -5.88
N PHE A 219 -41.91 5.58 -5.01
CA PHE A 219 -42.52 6.14 -3.82
C PHE A 219 -41.95 5.45 -2.58
N PRO A 220 -41.93 6.15 -1.43
CA PRO A 220 -41.60 5.54 -0.15
C PRO A 220 -42.51 4.34 0.11
N ALA A 221 -42.03 3.37 0.90
CA ALA A 221 -42.85 2.23 1.27
C ALA A 221 -44.03 2.67 2.15
N ASP A 222 -45.16 1.99 2.03
CA ASP A 222 -46.36 2.30 2.82
C ASP A 222 -46.03 2.29 4.33
N GLY A 223 -46.37 3.37 5.02
CA GLY A 223 -46.15 3.53 6.46
C GLY A 223 -44.77 4.08 6.87
N VAL A 224 -43.89 4.43 5.93
CA VAL A 224 -42.61 5.10 6.25
C VAL A 224 -42.80 6.60 6.42
N ASP A 225 -42.26 7.17 7.50
CA ASP A 225 -42.19 8.62 7.69
C ASP A 225 -41.08 9.21 6.82
N VAL A 226 -41.49 9.80 5.68
CA VAL A 226 -40.61 10.45 4.71
C VAL A 226 -39.74 11.53 5.35
N ARG A 227 -40.29 12.30 6.31
CA ARG A 227 -39.53 13.39 6.95
C ARG A 227 -38.40 12.83 7.79
N LYS A 228 -38.67 11.75 8.51
CA LYS A 228 -37.67 11.05 9.31
C LYS A 228 -36.59 10.42 8.42
N GLU A 229 -36.98 9.73 7.34
CA GLU A 229 -36.03 9.11 6.42
C GLU A 229 -35.09 10.14 5.76
N VAL A 230 -35.63 11.29 5.34
CA VAL A 230 -34.82 12.39 4.78
C VAL A 230 -33.95 13.06 5.84
N ALA A 231 -34.44 13.24 7.07
CA ALA A 231 -33.65 13.78 8.17
C ALA A 231 -32.50 12.85 8.55
N ASP A 232 -32.74 11.54 8.61
CA ASP A 232 -31.75 10.50 8.88
C ASP A 232 -30.71 10.46 7.75
N TRP A 233 -31.14 10.50 6.49
CA TRP A 233 -30.25 10.63 5.34
C TRP A 233 -29.37 11.89 5.44
N TYR A 234 -29.95 13.06 5.72
CA TYR A 234 -29.20 14.31 5.85
C TYR A 234 -28.18 14.24 7.00
N GLY A 235 -28.59 13.69 8.15
CA GLY A 235 -27.70 13.44 9.28
C GLY A 235 -26.54 12.51 8.91
N ASN A 236 -26.81 11.46 8.15
CA ASN A 236 -25.81 10.51 7.67
C ASN A 236 -24.87 11.13 6.63
N VAL A 237 -25.37 11.90 5.66
CA VAL A 237 -24.54 12.60 4.66
C VAL A 237 -23.67 13.65 5.33
N LYS A 238 -24.24 14.43 6.26
CA LYS A 238 -23.46 15.39 7.04
C LYS A 238 -22.36 14.67 7.81
N THR A 239 -22.68 13.61 8.52
CA THR A 239 -21.69 12.83 9.29
C THR A 239 -20.64 12.19 8.36
N PHE A 240 -21.05 11.67 7.20
CA PHE A 240 -20.15 11.13 6.18
C PHE A 240 -19.18 12.19 5.66
N LEU A 241 -19.68 13.36 5.25
CA LEU A 241 -18.87 14.48 4.79
C LEU A 241 -18.03 15.09 5.92
N THR A 242 -18.47 15.05 7.17
CA THR A 242 -17.67 15.58 8.28
C THR A 242 -16.56 14.58 8.65
N ASN A 243 -16.89 13.30 8.82
CA ASN A 243 -15.95 12.26 9.27
C ASN A 243 -14.96 11.80 8.20
N ARG A 244 -15.31 11.87 6.91
CA ARG A 244 -14.35 11.66 5.82
C ARG A 244 -13.37 12.83 5.67
N TYR A 245 -13.74 14.00 6.18
CA TYR A 245 -12.91 15.19 6.23
C TYR A 245 -12.31 15.45 7.62
N THR A 246 -12.64 14.68 8.66
CA THR A 246 -11.90 14.73 9.93
C THR A 246 -10.55 14.05 9.70
N TRP A 247 -9.64 14.91 9.26
CA TRP A 247 -8.23 14.69 9.04
C TRP A 247 -7.63 13.95 10.24
N SER A 248 -6.90 12.87 9.98
CA SER A 248 -6.05 12.32 11.03
C SER A 248 -5.02 13.42 11.38
N PRO A 249 -4.85 13.81 12.66
CA PRO A 249 -4.05 14.98 13.05
C PRO A 249 -2.55 14.89 12.70
N GLY A 250 -2.08 13.77 12.14
CA GLY A 250 -0.68 13.55 11.77
C GLY A 250 -0.33 13.78 10.30
N GLU A 251 -1.32 13.96 9.41
CA GLU A 251 -1.12 14.04 7.94
C GLU A 251 -1.32 15.46 7.36
N THR A 252 -1.63 16.44 8.20
CA THR A 252 -2.12 17.79 7.82
C THR A 252 -1.12 18.62 7.01
N GLY A 253 0.18 18.32 7.08
CA GLY A 253 1.23 19.07 6.38
C GLY A 253 1.54 18.60 4.96
N ASP A 254 1.38 17.30 4.68
CA ASP A 254 2.05 16.68 3.52
C ASP A 254 1.13 16.50 2.31
N TRP A 255 -0.19 16.50 2.51
CA TRP A 255 -1.15 16.27 1.42
C TRP A 255 -1.17 17.41 0.39
N ILE A 256 -1.21 18.66 0.86
CA ILE A 256 -1.21 19.84 -0.01
C ILE A 256 0.11 19.88 -0.80
N GLY A 257 1.24 19.63 -0.13
CA GLY A 257 2.56 19.53 -0.76
C GLY A 257 2.59 18.42 -1.82
N THR A 258 2.11 17.23 -1.49
CA THR A 258 2.01 16.07 -2.40
C THR A 258 1.12 16.38 -3.62
N PHE A 259 -0.02 17.03 -3.40
CA PHE A 259 -0.91 17.45 -4.49
C PHE A 259 -0.22 18.43 -5.44
N PHE A 260 0.43 19.47 -4.91
CA PHE A 260 1.17 20.42 -5.73
C PHE A 260 2.38 19.78 -6.42
N PHE A 261 3.07 18.86 -5.75
CA PHE A 261 4.19 18.09 -6.30
C PHE A 261 3.77 17.27 -7.53
N PHE A 262 2.58 16.65 -7.51
CA PHE A 262 2.04 15.95 -8.68
C PHE A 262 1.42 16.90 -9.71
N TRP A 263 0.77 17.98 -9.27
CA TRP A 263 0.07 18.89 -10.17
C TRP A 263 1.01 19.71 -11.05
N LEU A 264 2.11 20.22 -10.48
CA LEU A 264 3.07 21.07 -11.19
C LEU A 264 3.62 20.41 -12.47
N PRO A 265 4.15 19.17 -12.45
CA PRO A 265 4.57 18.47 -13.66
C PRO A 265 3.46 18.35 -14.71
N PHE A 266 2.24 17.99 -14.31
CA PHE A 266 1.13 17.83 -15.28
C PHE A 266 0.69 19.15 -15.89
N VAL A 267 0.63 20.23 -15.10
CA VAL A 267 0.32 21.57 -15.61
C VAL A 267 1.43 22.06 -16.53
N LEU A 268 2.69 21.87 -16.16
CA LEU A 268 3.82 22.27 -16.99
C LEU A 268 3.79 21.53 -18.33
N VAL A 269 3.64 20.20 -18.33
CA VAL A 269 3.46 19.40 -19.55
C VAL A 269 2.28 19.93 -20.36
N GLY A 270 1.14 20.17 -19.72
CA GLY A 270 -0.04 20.73 -20.37
C GLY A 270 0.21 22.10 -21.02
N VAL A 271 0.91 23.00 -20.33
CA VAL A 271 1.29 24.32 -20.84
C VAL A 271 2.30 24.20 -21.99
N PHE A 272 3.30 23.32 -21.89
CA PHE A 272 4.24 23.07 -22.98
C PHE A 272 3.54 22.49 -24.21
N SER A 273 2.67 21.50 -24.03
CA SER A 273 1.82 20.96 -25.09
C SER A 273 0.92 22.04 -25.69
N TYR A 274 0.35 22.92 -24.87
CA TYR A 274 -0.43 24.06 -25.34
C TYR A 274 0.38 25.03 -26.19
N ARG A 275 1.61 25.35 -25.78
CA ARG A 275 2.50 26.22 -26.56
C ARG A 275 2.90 25.58 -27.88
N PHE A 276 3.20 24.29 -27.89
CA PHE A 276 3.58 23.56 -29.11
C PHE A 276 2.41 23.43 -30.09
N LEU A 277 1.21 23.18 -29.57
CA LEU A 277 -0.03 23.05 -30.35
C LEU A 277 -0.80 24.39 -30.45
N ALA A 278 -0.17 25.52 -30.15
CA ALA A 278 -0.86 26.81 -30.11
C ALA A 278 -1.49 27.18 -31.45
N SER A 279 -0.83 26.85 -32.56
CA SER A 279 -1.35 27.06 -33.92
C SER A 279 -2.58 26.19 -34.20
N VAL A 280 -2.61 24.97 -33.69
CA VAL A 280 -3.75 24.04 -33.79
C VAL A 280 -4.95 24.59 -33.01
N PHE A 281 -4.72 25.11 -31.80
CA PHE A 281 -5.77 25.65 -30.94
C PHE A 281 -6.30 27.02 -31.37
N THR A 282 -5.49 27.86 -32.03
CA THR A 282 -5.96 29.12 -32.62
C THR A 282 -6.88 28.91 -33.82
N ASN A 283 -6.72 27.79 -34.53
CA ASN A 283 -7.51 27.46 -35.71
C ASN A 283 -8.85 26.79 -35.38
N ALA A 284 -9.11 26.49 -34.10
CA ALA A 284 -10.34 25.84 -33.68
C ALA A 284 -11.50 26.85 -33.50
N ASN A 285 -12.57 26.67 -34.27
CA ASN A 285 -13.74 27.57 -34.30
C ASN A 285 -14.58 27.59 -33.00
N ALA A 286 -14.35 26.64 -32.07
CA ALA A 286 -15.15 26.43 -30.86
C ALA A 286 -14.52 27.08 -29.59
N GLY A 287 -14.10 28.35 -29.67
CA GLY A 287 -13.51 29.05 -28.52
C GLY A 287 -12.11 28.54 -28.13
N GLY A 288 -11.37 28.02 -29.11
CA GLY A 288 -10.20 27.14 -28.99
C GLY A 288 -9.31 27.36 -27.78
N ARG A 289 -8.79 28.58 -27.56
CA ARG A 289 -7.82 28.88 -26.49
C ARG A 289 -8.35 28.71 -25.06
N LEU A 290 -9.57 29.20 -24.78
CA LEU A 290 -10.13 29.13 -23.43
C LEU A 290 -10.57 27.70 -23.10
N THR A 291 -11.22 27.03 -24.05
CA THR A 291 -11.69 25.66 -23.89
C THR A 291 -10.53 24.67 -23.74
N SER A 292 -9.43 24.84 -24.50
CA SER A 292 -8.23 24.01 -24.35
C SER A 292 -7.52 24.27 -23.03
N GLY A 293 -7.41 25.53 -22.59
CA GLY A 293 -6.82 25.88 -21.30
C GLY A 293 -7.61 25.26 -20.14
N PHE A 294 -8.94 25.38 -20.16
CA PHE A 294 -9.82 24.73 -19.20
C PHE A 294 -9.64 23.20 -19.19
N GLY A 295 -9.59 22.58 -20.38
CA GLY A 295 -9.39 21.14 -20.50
C GLY A 295 -8.06 20.66 -19.92
N ILE A 296 -6.98 21.40 -20.16
CA ILE A 296 -5.65 21.11 -19.63
C ILE A 296 -5.61 21.26 -18.10
N VAL A 297 -6.21 22.32 -17.56
CA VAL A 297 -6.28 22.53 -16.11
C VAL A 297 -7.09 21.41 -15.44
N CYS A 298 -8.26 21.06 -16.01
CA CYS A 298 -9.08 19.98 -15.47
C CYS A 298 -8.37 18.61 -15.52
N LEU A 299 -7.75 18.27 -16.66
CA LEU A 299 -7.01 17.02 -16.80
C LEU A 299 -5.78 16.96 -15.89
N SER A 300 -4.99 18.03 -15.81
CA SER A 300 -3.83 18.06 -14.92
C SER A 300 -4.22 17.92 -13.45
N MET A 301 -5.34 18.53 -13.05
CA MET A 301 -5.88 18.36 -11.70
C MET A 301 -6.37 16.93 -11.46
N ALA A 302 -7.12 16.35 -12.41
CA ALA A 302 -7.58 14.96 -12.32
C ALA A 302 -6.42 13.96 -12.26
N LEU A 303 -5.40 14.12 -13.11
CA LEU A 303 -4.21 13.26 -13.13
C LEU A 303 -3.37 13.43 -11.86
N SER A 304 -3.27 14.64 -11.31
CA SER A 304 -2.62 14.86 -10.01
C SER A 304 -3.34 14.12 -8.88
N LEU A 305 -4.68 14.25 -8.80
CA LEU A 305 -5.48 13.52 -7.82
C LEU A 305 -5.31 12.00 -7.96
N LEU A 306 -5.29 11.49 -9.20
CA LEU A 306 -5.09 10.08 -9.49
C LEU A 306 -3.66 9.61 -9.14
N ALA A 307 -2.65 10.42 -9.42
CA ALA A 307 -1.25 10.11 -9.09
C ALA A 307 -1.02 10.11 -7.57
N ALA A 308 -1.60 11.10 -6.87
CA ALA A 308 -1.56 11.17 -5.41
C ALA A 308 -2.32 9.99 -4.77
N PHE A 309 -3.37 9.50 -5.42
CA PHE A 309 -4.03 8.24 -5.05
C PHE A 309 -3.10 7.03 -5.24
N LEU A 310 -2.46 6.89 -6.40
CA LEU A 310 -1.59 5.74 -6.70
C LEU A 310 -0.29 5.73 -5.89
N SER A 311 0.18 6.89 -5.44
CA SER A 311 1.38 6.98 -4.59
C SER A 311 1.13 6.57 -3.14
N GLY A 312 -0.13 6.40 -2.73
CA GLY A 312 -0.51 6.13 -1.34
C GLY A 312 -0.37 7.34 -0.41
N GLY A 313 0.00 8.52 -0.93
CA GLY A 313 0.12 9.75 -0.13
C GLY A 313 -1.23 10.37 0.27
N VAL A 314 -2.34 9.84 -0.24
CA VAL A 314 -3.69 10.35 0.00
C VAL A 314 -4.67 9.21 0.25
N LYS A 315 -5.45 9.31 1.34
CA LYS A 315 -6.55 8.37 1.59
C LYS A 315 -7.61 8.47 0.51
N GLN A 316 -7.94 7.33 -0.09
CA GLN A 316 -8.97 7.23 -1.12
C GLN A 316 -10.34 7.49 -0.49
N THR A 317 -10.92 8.67 -0.72
CA THR A 317 -12.29 8.98 -0.34
C THR A 317 -13.19 8.96 -1.57
N SER A 318 -14.46 8.58 -1.38
CA SER A 318 -15.47 8.58 -2.44
C SER A 318 -15.64 9.97 -3.04
N VAL A 319 -15.42 11.02 -2.25
CA VAL A 319 -15.43 12.43 -2.71
C VAL A 319 -14.25 12.74 -3.63
N LEU A 320 -13.04 12.27 -3.30
CA LEU A 320 -11.87 12.45 -4.16
C LEU A 320 -12.02 11.72 -5.49
N LEU A 321 -12.59 10.51 -5.46
CA LEU A 321 -12.92 9.74 -6.67
C LEU A 321 -13.95 10.46 -7.54
N PHE A 322 -15.02 10.98 -6.92
CA PHE A 322 -16.01 11.80 -7.62
C PHE A 322 -15.36 13.02 -8.27
N ALA A 323 -14.56 13.79 -7.52
CA ALA A 323 -13.87 14.96 -8.04
C ALA A 323 -12.94 14.59 -9.21
N THR A 324 -12.15 13.53 -9.06
CA THR A 324 -11.25 13.02 -10.11
C THR A 324 -12.04 12.65 -11.38
N HIS A 325 -13.16 11.94 -11.23
CA HIS A 325 -14.01 11.53 -12.34
C HIS A 325 -14.63 12.72 -13.07
N VAL A 326 -15.21 13.68 -12.33
CA VAL A 326 -15.82 14.89 -12.92
C VAL A 326 -14.77 15.73 -13.65
N LEU A 327 -13.61 15.96 -13.05
CA LEU A 327 -12.53 16.73 -13.67
C LEU A 327 -11.99 16.04 -14.92
N MET A 328 -11.85 14.72 -14.89
CA MET A 328 -11.41 13.95 -16.04
C MET A 328 -12.43 14.03 -17.17
N LEU A 329 -13.72 13.82 -16.89
CA LEU A 329 -14.78 13.92 -17.89
C LEU A 329 -14.84 15.32 -18.53
N LEU A 330 -14.86 16.38 -17.72
CA LEU A 330 -14.90 17.76 -18.20
C LEU A 330 -13.65 18.12 -19.01
N GLY A 331 -12.48 17.66 -18.56
CA GLY A 331 -11.20 17.88 -19.23
C GLY A 331 -11.11 17.17 -20.59
N VAL A 332 -11.45 15.88 -20.62
CA VAL A 332 -11.49 15.07 -21.85
C VAL A 332 -12.51 15.63 -22.82
N GLN A 333 -13.70 15.96 -22.33
CA GLN A 333 -14.78 16.54 -23.13
C GLN A 333 -14.31 17.84 -23.82
N ALA A 334 -13.74 18.78 -23.06
CA ALA A 334 -13.34 20.08 -23.57
C ALA A 334 -12.27 19.95 -24.67
N LEU A 335 -11.24 19.13 -24.44
CA LEU A 335 -10.16 18.91 -25.40
C LEU A 335 -10.61 18.09 -26.62
N ALA A 336 -11.45 17.06 -26.44
CA ALA A 336 -12.04 16.31 -27.55
C ALA A 336 -12.81 17.23 -28.49
N TRP A 337 -13.59 18.17 -27.94
CA TRP A 337 -14.33 19.15 -28.73
C TRP A 337 -13.43 20.14 -29.47
N VAL A 338 -12.37 20.61 -28.83
CA VAL A 338 -11.40 21.49 -29.47
C VAL A 338 -10.72 20.77 -30.64
N PHE A 339 -10.20 19.55 -30.43
CA PHE A 339 -9.53 18.78 -31.48
C PHE A 339 -10.45 18.43 -32.64
N ARG A 340 -11.70 18.05 -32.35
CA ARG A 340 -12.70 17.73 -33.38
C ARG A 340 -12.97 18.89 -34.34
N ASN A 341 -12.72 20.13 -33.89
CA ASN A 341 -13.02 21.37 -34.60
C ASN A 341 -11.80 22.10 -35.17
N VAL A 342 -10.62 21.46 -35.17
CA VAL A 342 -9.39 22.03 -35.73
C VAL A 342 -9.46 22.20 -37.25
N ARG A 343 -10.01 21.21 -37.99
CA ARG A 343 -10.09 21.24 -39.46
C ARG A 343 -11.36 21.91 -40.02
N GLY A 344 -12.06 22.71 -39.20
CA GLY A 344 -13.08 23.66 -39.65
C GLY A 344 -14.25 23.05 -40.45
N VAL A 345 -15.18 22.37 -39.76
CA VAL A 345 -16.46 21.94 -40.38
C VAL A 345 -17.65 22.78 -39.87
N LEU A 346 -17.54 23.34 -38.65
CA LEU A 346 -18.62 24.11 -38.03
C LEU A 346 -18.66 25.55 -38.56
N LYS A 347 -19.83 25.97 -39.06
CA LYS A 347 -20.08 27.33 -39.57
C LYS A 347 -20.30 28.37 -38.47
N HIS A 348 -20.64 27.94 -37.25
CA HIS A 348 -20.91 28.81 -36.10
C HIS A 348 -20.25 28.29 -34.82
N LYS A 349 -20.17 29.15 -33.79
CA LYS A 349 -19.79 28.77 -32.42
C LYS A 349 -20.86 27.84 -31.83
N ALA A 350 -20.84 26.58 -32.25
CA ALA A 350 -21.77 25.57 -31.76
C ALA A 350 -21.34 25.10 -30.36
N HIS A 351 -22.31 24.97 -29.46
CA HIS A 351 -22.12 24.27 -28.21
C HIS A 351 -21.83 22.79 -28.46
N GLN A 352 -21.09 22.15 -27.56
CA GLN A 352 -20.73 20.75 -27.71
C GLN A 352 -21.97 19.86 -27.61
N PRO A 353 -22.28 19.06 -28.65
CA PRO A 353 -23.52 18.30 -28.71
C PRO A 353 -23.57 17.10 -27.76
N LEU A 354 -22.43 16.68 -27.20
CA LEU A 354 -22.35 15.58 -26.23
C LEU A 354 -22.47 16.05 -24.76
N LEU A 355 -22.64 17.36 -24.53
CA LEU A 355 -22.88 17.92 -23.18
C LEU A 355 -23.95 17.18 -22.38
N PRO A 356 -25.10 16.75 -22.96
CA PRO A 356 -26.11 16.05 -22.17
C PRO A 356 -25.63 14.68 -21.66
N VAL A 357 -24.76 13.98 -22.41
CA VAL A 357 -24.16 12.71 -21.92
C VAL A 357 -23.21 12.97 -20.78
N VAL A 358 -22.39 14.03 -20.87
CA VAL A 358 -21.48 14.40 -19.80
C VAL A 358 -22.25 14.80 -18.55
N PHE A 359 -23.30 15.62 -18.72
CA PHE A 359 -24.20 16.01 -17.64
C PHE A 359 -24.85 14.80 -16.97
N LEU A 360 -25.33 13.84 -17.76
CA LEU A 360 -25.89 12.61 -17.22
C LEU A 360 -24.84 11.82 -16.43
N SER A 361 -23.64 11.63 -16.98
CA SER A 361 -22.56 10.89 -16.31
C SER A 361 -22.10 11.55 -15.01
N THR A 362 -21.94 12.87 -15.00
CA THR A 362 -21.54 13.61 -13.78
C THR A 362 -22.65 13.65 -12.74
N SER A 363 -23.91 13.74 -13.17
CA SER A 363 -25.07 13.73 -12.26
C SER A 363 -25.27 12.35 -11.62
N VAL A 364 -25.08 11.27 -12.38
CA VAL A 364 -25.11 9.90 -11.81
C VAL A 364 -23.98 9.71 -10.81
N ALA A 365 -22.77 10.20 -11.11
CA ALA A 365 -21.65 10.14 -10.15
C ALA A 365 -21.93 10.92 -8.86
N LEU A 366 -22.69 12.01 -8.95
CA LEU A 366 -23.13 12.79 -7.79
C LEU A 366 -24.20 12.05 -6.98
N ILE A 367 -25.15 11.38 -7.65
CA ILE A 367 -26.16 10.54 -6.99
C ILE A 367 -25.47 9.42 -6.19
N ASP A 368 -24.53 8.72 -6.82
CA ASP A 368 -23.76 7.63 -6.19
C ASP A 368 -22.98 8.14 -4.95
N LEU A 369 -22.49 9.39 -5.01
CA LEU A 369 -21.81 10.03 -3.88
C LEU A 369 -22.78 10.37 -2.74
N LEU A 370 -23.99 10.87 -3.07
CA LEU A 370 -24.98 11.35 -2.10
C LEU A 370 -25.77 10.22 -1.43
N ARG A 371 -25.77 9.01 -1.99
CA ARG A 371 -26.41 7.81 -1.40
C ARG A 371 -27.83 8.09 -0.92
N LEU A 372 -28.65 8.58 -1.85
CA LEU A 372 -30.02 8.97 -1.58
C LEU A 372 -30.86 7.76 -1.12
N PRO A 373 -31.96 7.97 -0.38
CA PRO A 373 -32.96 6.93 -0.16
C PRO A 373 -33.43 6.37 -1.50
N GLY A 374 -33.58 5.04 -1.61
CA GLY A 374 -33.74 4.38 -2.91
C GLY A 374 -34.92 4.89 -3.75
N TRP A 375 -36.02 5.32 -3.14
CA TRP A 375 -37.14 5.92 -3.87
C TRP A 375 -36.78 7.30 -4.46
N LEU A 376 -36.06 8.12 -3.71
CA LEU A 376 -35.61 9.44 -4.12
C LEU A 376 -34.52 9.33 -5.19
N GLU A 377 -33.60 8.38 -5.02
CA GLU A 377 -32.57 8.02 -6.00
C GLU A 377 -33.20 7.69 -7.35
N ASN A 378 -34.18 6.77 -7.38
CA ASN A 378 -34.87 6.36 -8.60
C ASN A 378 -35.62 7.52 -9.28
N GLN A 379 -36.27 8.41 -8.50
CA GLN A 379 -36.96 9.57 -9.04
C GLN A 379 -36.01 10.57 -9.70
N ILE A 380 -34.91 10.92 -8.99
CA ILE A 380 -33.92 11.86 -9.53
C ILE A 380 -33.24 11.24 -10.75
N TRP A 381 -32.90 9.95 -10.70
CA TRP A 381 -32.31 9.25 -11.82
C TRP A 381 -33.22 9.23 -13.06
N ILE A 382 -34.51 8.90 -12.94
CA ILE A 382 -35.45 8.99 -14.08
C ILE A 382 -35.54 10.42 -14.60
N SER A 383 -35.64 11.40 -13.69
CA SER A 383 -35.71 12.81 -14.08
C SER A 383 -34.49 13.25 -14.88
N LEU A 384 -33.29 12.77 -14.51
CA LEU A 384 -32.06 13.01 -15.26
C LEU A 384 -32.06 12.35 -16.63
N LEU A 385 -32.56 11.12 -16.77
CA LEU A 385 -32.66 10.46 -18.07
C LEU A 385 -33.62 11.22 -19.00
N VAL A 386 -34.76 11.67 -18.47
CA VAL A 386 -35.73 12.47 -19.22
C VAL A 386 -35.12 13.81 -19.63
N LEU A 387 -34.48 14.52 -18.70
CA LEU A 387 -33.78 15.77 -18.99
C LEU A 387 -32.69 15.58 -20.04
N SER A 388 -31.85 14.55 -19.93
CA SER A 388 -30.81 14.23 -20.91
C SER A 388 -31.40 14.00 -22.31
N SER A 389 -32.50 13.26 -22.40
CA SER A 389 -33.21 13.00 -23.65
C SER A 389 -33.80 14.28 -24.26
N LEU A 390 -34.42 15.13 -23.44
CA LEU A 390 -34.97 16.43 -23.86
C LEU A 390 -33.86 17.37 -24.38
N PHE A 391 -32.73 17.46 -23.67
CA PHE A 391 -31.58 18.24 -24.10
C PHE A 391 -31.03 17.73 -25.43
N PHE A 392 -30.94 16.40 -25.63
CA PHE A 392 -30.55 15.82 -26.92
C PHE A 392 -31.55 16.11 -28.05
N GLY A 393 -32.85 16.23 -27.72
CA GLY A 393 -33.88 16.64 -28.67
C GLY A 393 -33.67 18.06 -29.21
N MET A 394 -33.17 18.97 -28.36
CA MET A 394 -32.90 20.38 -28.70
C MET A 394 -31.60 20.57 -29.48
N VAL A 395 -30.61 19.70 -29.30
CA VAL A 395 -29.30 19.80 -29.96
C VAL A 395 -29.37 19.22 -31.37
N GLN A 396 -29.03 20.01 -32.39
CA GLN A 396 -28.92 19.54 -33.78
C GLN A 396 -27.44 19.36 -34.18
N PRO A 397 -26.87 18.15 -34.06
CA PRO A 397 -25.47 17.93 -34.41
C PRO A 397 -25.27 17.95 -35.93
N GLU A 398 -24.30 18.73 -36.41
CA GLU A 398 -23.93 18.77 -37.83
C GLU A 398 -23.10 17.54 -38.23
N LEU A 399 -22.23 17.09 -37.33
CA LEU A 399 -21.28 16.00 -37.56
C LEU A 399 -21.95 14.61 -37.47
N ARG A 400 -21.47 13.66 -38.30
CA ARG A 400 -22.07 12.32 -38.44
C ARG A 400 -22.01 11.49 -37.16
N TYR A 401 -20.91 11.55 -36.43
CA TYR A 401 -20.72 10.78 -35.20
C TYR A 401 -21.71 11.23 -34.12
N GLU A 402 -21.82 12.53 -33.90
CA GLU A 402 -22.71 13.14 -32.93
C GLU A 402 -24.20 12.91 -33.30
N ARG A 403 -24.53 12.86 -34.61
CA ARG A 403 -25.84 12.40 -35.09
C ARG A 403 -26.12 10.94 -34.73
N ALA A 404 -25.15 10.05 -34.93
CA ALA A 404 -25.28 8.64 -34.57
C ALA A 404 -25.48 8.49 -33.06
N VAL A 405 -24.68 9.18 -32.24
CA VAL A 405 -24.83 9.20 -30.78
C VAL A 405 -26.22 9.70 -30.39
N ARG A 406 -26.70 10.80 -30.96
CA ARG A 406 -28.06 11.31 -30.73
C ARG A 406 -29.13 10.27 -31.10
N SER A 407 -29.00 9.56 -32.22
CA SER A 407 -29.97 8.54 -32.63
C SER A 407 -29.98 7.31 -31.72
N ILE A 408 -28.82 6.92 -31.19
CA ILE A 408 -28.66 5.73 -30.35
C ILE A 408 -29.05 6.02 -28.90
N HIS A 409 -28.81 7.26 -28.42
CA HIS A 409 -29.05 7.66 -27.04
C HIS A 409 -30.42 7.26 -26.46
N PRO A 410 -31.59 7.51 -27.12
CA PRO A 410 -32.89 7.13 -26.56
C PRO A 410 -33.03 5.61 -26.36
N TYR A 411 -32.44 4.79 -27.24
CA TYR A 411 -32.46 3.34 -27.08
C TYR A 411 -31.63 2.90 -25.88
N ILE A 412 -30.47 3.53 -25.67
CA ILE A 412 -29.64 3.29 -24.48
C ILE A 412 -30.41 3.67 -23.23
N LEU A 413 -31.04 4.85 -23.19
CA LEU A 413 -31.85 5.26 -22.04
C LEU A 413 -32.98 4.26 -21.76
N ALA A 414 -33.65 3.75 -22.80
CA ALA A 414 -34.69 2.73 -22.64
C ALA A 414 -34.15 1.42 -22.05
N VAL A 415 -32.97 0.96 -22.50
CA VAL A 415 -32.29 -0.20 -21.92
C VAL A 415 -31.92 0.05 -20.46
N LEU A 416 -31.38 1.23 -20.14
CA LEU A 416 -31.03 1.59 -18.77
C LEU A 416 -32.25 1.56 -17.85
N VAL A 417 -33.39 2.14 -18.28
CA VAL A 417 -34.65 2.08 -17.53
C VAL A 417 -35.11 0.64 -17.32
N ALA A 418 -35.05 -0.19 -18.37
CA ALA A 418 -35.42 -1.60 -18.25
C ALA A 418 -34.55 -2.34 -17.22
N VAL A 419 -33.24 -2.13 -17.25
CA VAL A 419 -32.28 -2.70 -16.29
C VAL A 419 -32.60 -2.22 -14.86
N ALA A 420 -32.90 -0.94 -14.67
CA ALA A 420 -33.26 -0.40 -13.37
C ALA A 420 -34.59 -0.97 -12.83
N VAL A 421 -35.60 -1.12 -13.68
CA VAL A 421 -36.91 -1.71 -13.32
C VAL A 421 -36.78 -3.18 -12.92
N LEU A 422 -35.87 -3.93 -13.54
CA LEU A 422 -35.54 -5.31 -13.14
C LEU A 422 -34.82 -5.40 -11.79
N GLY A 423 -34.49 -4.26 -11.18
CA GLY A 423 -33.91 -4.15 -9.85
C GLY A 423 -32.40 -3.92 -9.84
N TRP A 424 -31.77 -3.73 -11.01
CA TRP A 424 -30.35 -3.46 -11.16
C TRP A 424 -30.07 -1.96 -11.34
N GLY A 425 -30.64 -1.12 -10.48
CA GLY A 425 -30.51 0.34 -10.55
C GLY A 425 -29.05 0.83 -10.57
N ASN A 426 -28.22 0.32 -9.65
CA ASN A 426 -26.79 0.65 -9.59
C ASN A 426 -26.02 0.24 -10.84
N LEU A 427 -26.39 -0.90 -11.45
CA LEU A 427 -25.81 -1.34 -12.72
C LEU A 427 -26.21 -0.42 -13.87
N ALA A 428 -27.46 0.06 -13.88
CA ALA A 428 -27.93 1.04 -14.85
C ALA A 428 -27.20 2.39 -14.67
N GLY A 429 -26.95 2.82 -13.43
CA GLY A 429 -26.11 3.99 -13.13
C GLY A 429 -24.69 3.83 -13.71
N LEU A 430 -24.03 2.72 -13.42
CA LEU A 430 -22.69 2.41 -13.96
C LEU A 430 -22.67 2.35 -15.50
N ALA A 431 -23.66 1.69 -16.11
CA ALA A 431 -23.79 1.61 -17.55
C ALA A 431 -24.03 2.99 -18.19
N SER A 432 -24.74 3.89 -17.51
CA SER A 432 -24.90 5.28 -17.92
C SER A 432 -23.57 6.04 -17.93
N MET A 433 -22.72 5.85 -16.91
CA MET A 433 -21.38 6.43 -16.89
C MET A 433 -20.50 5.87 -18.01
N LEU A 434 -20.53 4.54 -18.22
CA LEU A 434 -19.78 3.88 -19.29
C LEU A 434 -20.19 4.41 -20.67
N TRP A 435 -21.48 4.65 -20.89
CA TRP A 435 -21.95 5.29 -22.11
C TRP A 435 -21.32 6.68 -22.33
N GLY A 436 -21.23 7.49 -21.28
CA GLY A 436 -20.54 8.79 -21.33
C GLY A 436 -19.06 8.67 -21.66
N VAL A 437 -18.35 7.77 -20.99
CA VAL A 437 -16.93 7.52 -21.23
C VAL A 437 -16.68 7.04 -22.65
N LEU A 438 -17.50 6.11 -23.16
CA LEU A 438 -17.40 5.59 -24.53
C LEU A 438 -17.67 6.68 -25.57
N ALA A 439 -18.70 7.49 -25.37
CA ALA A 439 -19.04 8.57 -26.28
C ALA A 439 -17.92 9.62 -26.36
N LEU A 440 -17.36 10.02 -25.22
CA LEU A 440 -16.25 10.96 -25.17
C LEU A 440 -14.94 10.37 -25.69
N GLY A 441 -14.63 9.11 -25.36
CA GLY A 441 -13.42 8.43 -25.81
C GLY A 441 -13.38 8.30 -27.34
N MET A 442 -14.51 7.96 -27.96
CA MET A 442 -14.60 7.92 -29.42
C MET A 442 -14.54 9.32 -30.05
N GLN A 443 -15.17 10.34 -29.44
CA GLN A 443 -15.04 11.72 -29.88
C GLN A 443 -13.57 12.20 -29.83
N TRP A 444 -12.86 11.84 -28.76
CA TRP A 444 -11.44 12.13 -28.61
C TRP A 444 -10.60 11.45 -29.70
N ALA A 445 -10.81 10.15 -29.94
CA ALA A 445 -10.10 9.41 -30.97
C ALA A 445 -10.31 10.03 -32.37
N LEU A 446 -11.55 10.37 -32.71
CA LEU A 446 -11.88 11.07 -33.95
C LEU A 446 -11.23 12.45 -34.02
N GLY A 447 -11.21 13.19 -32.91
CA GLY A 447 -10.50 14.48 -32.81
C GLY A 447 -9.00 14.33 -33.05
N ALA A 448 -8.34 13.38 -32.39
CA ALA A 448 -6.91 13.12 -32.52
C ALA A 448 -6.53 12.74 -33.97
N THR A 449 -7.29 11.84 -34.60
CA THR A 449 -7.07 11.48 -36.02
C THR A 449 -7.31 12.63 -37.00
N SER A 450 -8.06 13.65 -36.60
CA SER A 450 -8.27 14.84 -37.43
C SER A 450 -7.15 15.88 -37.31
N VAL A 451 -6.23 15.73 -36.36
CA VAL A 451 -5.06 16.59 -36.18
C VAL A 451 -3.82 15.98 -36.84
N LEU A 452 -3.70 14.64 -36.80
CA LEU A 452 -2.78 13.84 -37.62
C LEU A 452 -3.12 13.98 -39.11
#